data_AF-A0A2N0B8X9-F1
#
_entry.id   AF-A0A2N0B8X9-F1
#
_cell.length_a   1.000
_cell.length_b   1.000
_cell.length_c   1.000
_cell.angle_alpha   90.00
_cell.angle_beta   90.00
_cell.angle_gamma   90.00
#
_symmetry.space_group_name_H-M   'P 1'
#
loop_
_entity.id
_entity.type
_entity.pdbx_description
1 polymer ?
#
loop_
_entity_poly.entity_id
_entity_poly.type
_entity_poly.pdbx_seq_one_letter_code
_entity_poly.pdbx_strand_id
1 'polypeptide(L)'
;MRKFASILLCTLLLSALTVGCHSRKDETTDKAILNYMLSCGPGGTIESCNAVCADRYGATATSANFQALNSCTSACTTNCNIVSLFLTYSSLNK
;
A
#
# COMPACT_ATOMS: atom_id res chain seq x y z
N MET A 1 -46.67 30.12 8.88
CA MET A 1 -45.71 29.70 7.82
C MET A 1 -44.25 30.09 8.11
N ARG A 2 -43.94 31.30 8.62
CA ARG A 2 -42.54 31.74 8.92
C ARG A 2 -41.75 30.84 9.91
N LYS A 3 -42.40 30.30 10.94
CA LYS A 3 -41.72 29.44 11.95
C LYS A 3 -41.32 28.06 11.41
N PHE A 4 -42.11 27.50 10.49
CA PHE A 4 -41.80 26.21 9.86
C PHE A 4 -40.59 26.31 8.92
N ALA A 5 -40.46 27.42 8.20
CA ALA A 5 -39.27 27.69 7.38
C ALA A 5 -38.00 27.76 8.23
N SER A 6 -38.07 28.38 9.41
CA SER A 6 -36.93 28.48 10.34
C SER A 6 -36.50 27.14 10.91
N ILE A 7 -37.47 26.25 11.20
CA ILE A 7 -37.21 24.90 11.71
C ILE A 7 -36.57 24.03 10.62
N LEU A 8 -37.11 24.07 9.40
CA LEU A 8 -36.56 23.36 8.24
C LEU A 8 -35.12 23.81 7.93
N LEU A 9 -34.85 25.11 7.99
CA LEU A 9 -33.51 25.66 7.77
C LEU A 9 -32.52 25.18 8.84
N CYS A 10 -32.94 25.16 10.11
CA CYS A 10 -32.10 24.65 11.20
C CYS A 10 -31.80 23.16 11.04
N THR A 11 -32.80 22.34 10.70
CA THR A 11 -32.58 20.89 10.48
C THR A 11 -31.64 20.61 9.32
N LEU A 12 -31.66 21.43 8.27
CA LEU A 12 -30.80 21.29 7.11
C LEU A 12 -29.35 21.75 7.37
N LEU A 13 -29.18 22.76 8.23
CA LEU A 13 -27.86 23.18 8.72
C LEU A 13 -27.25 22.14 9.69
N LEU A 14 -28.08 21.54 10.54
CA LEU A 14 -27.66 20.47 11.48
C LEU A 14 -27.22 19.20 10.73
N SER A 15 -27.94 18.80 9.67
CA SER A 15 -27.53 17.64 8.87
C SER A 15 -26.24 17.89 8.09
N ALA A 16 -26.05 19.09 7.54
CA ALA A 16 -24.80 19.48 6.87
C ALA A 16 -23.56 19.40 7.78
N LEU A 17 -23.72 19.70 9.08
CA LEU A 17 -22.64 19.59 10.07
C LEU A 17 -22.27 18.13 10.41
N THR A 18 -23.22 17.19 10.30
CA THR A 18 -22.98 15.77 10.60
C THR A 18 -22.35 14.99 9.44
N VAL A 19 -22.53 15.43 8.19
CA VAL A 19 -21.99 14.76 6.99
C VAL A 19 -20.46 14.89 6.88
N GLY A 20 -19.87 15.90 7.55
CA GLY A 20 -18.41 16.10 7.56
C GLY A 20 -17.63 15.20 8.53
N CYS A 21 -18.30 14.42 9.39
CA CYS A 21 -17.66 13.63 10.44
C CYS A 21 -17.50 12.14 10.07
N HIS A 22 -17.28 11.84 8.80
CA HIS A 22 -16.79 10.52 8.41
C HIS A 22 -15.26 10.50 8.60
N SER A 23 -14.79 9.69 9.55
CA SER A 23 -13.36 9.39 9.70
C SER A 23 -12.85 8.88 8.35
N ARG A 24 -12.07 9.71 7.65
CA ARG A 24 -11.52 9.39 6.34
C ARG A 24 -10.63 8.16 6.53
N LYS A 25 -11.12 6.99 6.10
CA LYS A 25 -10.36 5.75 6.17
C LYS A 25 -9.24 5.88 5.13
N ASP A 26 -8.03 6.12 5.61
CA ASP A 26 -6.87 6.27 4.76
C ASP A 26 -6.41 4.88 4.26
N GLU A 27 -6.82 4.53 3.04
CA GLU A 27 -6.44 3.26 2.40
C GLU A 27 -4.98 3.23 1.93
N THR A 28 -4.25 4.34 2.03
CA THR A 28 -2.89 4.47 1.48
C THR A 28 -1.93 3.53 2.21
N THR A 29 -2.13 3.35 3.51
CA THR A 29 -1.36 2.42 4.36
C THR A 29 -1.61 0.98 3.96
N ASP A 30 -2.87 0.58 3.79
CA ASP A 30 -3.24 -0.77 3.39
C ASP A 30 -2.69 -1.10 2.00
N LYS A 31 -2.72 -0.14 1.07
CA LYS A 31 -2.14 -0.28 -0.27
C LYS A 31 -0.62 -0.41 -0.23
N ALA A 32 0.07 0.34 0.64
CA ALA A 32 1.53 0.25 0.77
C ALA A 32 1.98 -1.11 1.32
N ILE A 33 1.29 -1.62 2.36
CA ILE A 33 1.55 -2.94 2.94
C ILE A 33 1.24 -4.04 1.91
N LEU A 34 0.12 -3.95 1.20
CA LEU A 34 -0.26 -4.92 0.18
C LEU A 34 0.76 -4.96 -0.97
N ASN A 35 1.20 -3.80 -1.47
CA ASN A 35 2.23 -3.74 -2.51
C ASN A 35 3.54 -4.36 -2.06
N TYR A 36 3.94 -4.15 -0.80
CA TYR A 36 5.11 -4.77 -0.23
C TYR A 36 4.96 -6.30 -0.18
N MET A 37 3.84 -6.82 0.32
CA MET A 37 3.57 -8.26 0.37
C MET A 37 3.54 -8.90 -1.02
N LEU A 38 2.94 -8.23 -2.02
CA LEU A 38 2.89 -8.69 -3.40
C LEU A 38 4.28 -8.71 -4.04
N SER A 39 5.10 -7.70 -3.76
CA SER A 39 6.44 -7.57 -4.35
C SER A 39 7.46 -8.54 -3.73
N CYS A 40 7.31 -8.85 -2.44
CA CYS A 40 8.27 -9.68 -1.69
C CYS A 40 7.87 -11.14 -1.59
N GLY A 41 6.67 -11.47 -2.08
CA GLY A 41 6.14 -12.82 -2.11
C GLY A 41 5.84 -13.39 -0.72
N PRO A 42 5.49 -14.69 -0.66
CA PRO A 42 5.19 -15.37 0.58
C PRO A 42 6.44 -15.42 1.46
N GLY A 43 6.46 -14.59 2.51
CA GLY A 43 7.61 -14.45 3.41
C GLY A 43 7.98 -12.99 3.68
N GLY A 44 7.62 -12.05 2.79
CA GLY A 44 7.78 -10.62 3.04
C GLY A 44 9.23 -10.17 3.27
N THR A 45 10.21 -10.94 2.80
CA THR A 45 11.65 -10.67 2.99
C THR A 45 12.39 -10.63 1.66
N ILE A 46 13.59 -10.03 1.69
CA ILE A 46 14.52 -10.10 0.56
C ILE A 46 14.88 -11.55 0.25
N GLU A 47 15.08 -12.41 1.26
CA GLU A 47 15.39 -13.82 1.05
C GLU A 47 14.26 -14.56 0.34
N SER A 48 12.99 -14.35 0.73
CA SER A 48 11.85 -14.99 0.07
C SER A 48 11.71 -14.55 -1.39
N CYS A 49 11.90 -13.26 -1.65
CA CYS A 49 11.85 -12.72 -3.01
C CYS A 49 12.99 -13.27 -3.89
N ASN A 50 14.21 -13.32 -3.36
CA ASN A 50 15.36 -13.86 -4.06
C ASN A 50 15.22 -15.37 -4.34
N ALA A 51 14.61 -16.13 -3.44
CA ALA A 51 14.32 -17.55 -3.65
C ALA A 51 13.37 -17.76 -4.85
N VAL A 52 12.32 -16.93 -4.99
CA VAL A 52 11.41 -16.97 -6.14
C VAL A 52 12.15 -16.62 -7.45
N CYS A 53 13.06 -15.64 -7.41
CA CYS A 53 13.91 -15.32 -8.57
C CYS A 53 14.83 -16.50 -8.95
N ALA A 54 15.41 -17.17 -7.95
CA ALA A 54 16.27 -18.34 -8.15
C ALA A 54 15.48 -19.55 -8.69
N ASP A 55 14.25 -19.77 -8.24
CA ASP A 55 13.38 -20.82 -8.79
C ASP A 55 12.98 -20.54 -10.25
N ARG A 56 12.72 -19.27 -10.59
CA ARG A 56 12.35 -18.88 -11.97
C ARG A 56 13.51 -18.88 -12.95
N TYR A 57 14.68 -18.41 -12.54
CA TYR A 57 15.79 -18.11 -13.45
C TYR A 57 17.12 -18.77 -13.05
N GLY A 58 17.25 -19.25 -11.81
CA GLY A 58 18.49 -19.80 -11.25
C GLY A 58 18.74 -21.26 -11.61
N ALA A 59 17.72 -22.10 -11.72
CA ALA A 59 17.88 -23.53 -12.04
C ALA A 59 18.52 -23.78 -13.42
N THR A 60 18.34 -22.84 -14.35
CA THR A 60 18.94 -22.83 -15.70
C THR A 60 19.56 -21.47 -15.98
N ALA A 61 20.37 -20.94 -15.05
CA ALA A 61 21.09 -19.69 -15.25
C ALA A 61 22.07 -19.82 -16.44
N THR A 62 21.65 -19.35 -17.61
CA THR A 62 22.50 -19.18 -18.79
C THR A 62 22.79 -17.69 -19.00
N SER A 63 23.75 -17.36 -19.87
CA SER A 63 24.04 -15.96 -20.23
C SER A 63 22.81 -15.22 -20.77
N ALA A 64 21.86 -15.91 -21.40
CA ALA A 64 20.60 -15.33 -21.88
C ALA A 64 19.63 -14.96 -20.73
N ASN A 65 19.74 -15.66 -19.59
CA ASN A 65 18.78 -15.56 -18.48
C ASN A 65 19.35 -14.73 -17.32
N PHE A 66 20.67 -14.52 -17.33
CA PHE A 66 21.42 -13.84 -16.27
C PHE A 66 20.96 -12.39 -16.07
N GLN A 67 20.57 -11.72 -17.16
CA GLN A 67 20.03 -10.36 -17.08
C GLN A 67 18.65 -10.33 -16.43
N ALA A 68 17.81 -11.33 -16.71
CA ALA A 68 16.49 -11.46 -16.08
C ALA A 68 16.61 -11.80 -14.58
N LEU A 69 17.53 -12.71 -14.22
CA LEU A 69 17.84 -13.03 -12.83
C LEU A 69 18.31 -11.79 -12.05
N ASN A 70 19.27 -11.03 -12.58
CA ASN A 70 19.78 -9.81 -11.93
C ASN A 70 18.70 -8.72 -11.80
N SER A 71 17.86 -8.56 -12.82
CA SER A 71 16.76 -7.60 -12.76
C SER A 71 15.73 -8.00 -11.68
N CYS A 72 15.47 -9.29 -11.53
CA CYS A 72 14.58 -9.83 -10.51
C CYS A 72 15.11 -9.59 -9.10
N THR A 73 16.37 -9.94 -8.82
CA THR A 73 17.00 -9.75 -7.50
C THR A 73 17.22 -8.27 -7.15
N SER A 74 17.49 -7.42 -8.14
CA SER A 74 17.55 -5.96 -7.95
C SER A 74 16.17 -5.37 -7.58
N ALA A 75 15.11 -5.86 -8.23
CA ALA A 75 13.73 -5.48 -7.88
C ALA A 75 13.37 -5.93 -6.45
N CYS A 76 13.81 -7.11 -6.01
CA CYS A 76 13.64 -7.54 -4.62
C CYS A 76 14.31 -6.56 -3.65
N THR A 77 15.54 -6.15 -3.91
CA THR A 77 16.28 -5.20 -3.05
C THR A 77 15.57 -3.85 -2.95
N THR A 78 14.98 -3.40 -4.05
CA THR A 78 14.27 -2.11 -4.11
C THR A 78 12.91 -2.16 -3.41
N ASN A 79 12.13 -3.21 -3.66
CA ASN A 79 10.74 -3.29 -3.20
C ASN A 79 10.60 -3.93 -1.81
N CYS A 80 11.55 -4.78 -1.40
CA CYS A 80 11.54 -5.50 -0.12
C CYS A 80 12.40 -4.85 0.95
N ASN A 81 12.67 -3.56 0.80
CA ASN A 81 13.34 -2.79 1.80
C ASN A 81 12.37 -2.47 2.96
N ILE A 82 12.51 -3.21 4.06
CA ILE A 82 11.75 -3.02 5.30
C ILE A 82 11.84 -1.59 5.84
N VAL A 83 12.99 -0.92 5.68
CA VAL A 83 13.18 0.46 6.13
C VAL A 83 12.28 1.40 5.36
N SER A 84 12.18 1.23 4.04
CA SER A 84 11.27 2.03 3.21
C SER A 84 9.80 1.81 3.61
N LEU A 85 9.38 0.56 3.83
CA LEU A 85 8.03 0.25 4.30
C LEU A 85 7.74 0.93 5.64
N PHE A 86 8.67 0.84 6.60
CA PHE A 86 8.54 1.45 7.91
C PHE A 86 8.43 2.99 7.84
N LEU A 87 9.23 3.62 6.97
CA LEU A 87 9.17 5.07 6.75
C LEU A 87 7.84 5.50 6.13
N THR A 88 7.35 4.79 5.12
CA THR A 88 6.03 5.06 4.51
C THR A 88 4.92 4.89 5.55
N TYR A 89 4.93 3.79 6.30
CA TYR A 89 3.95 3.54 7.36
C TYR A 89 3.96 4.64 8.44
N SER A 90 5.16 5.01 8.91
CA SER A 90 5.32 6.06 9.94
C SER A 90 4.89 7.44 9.46
N SER A 91 5.03 7.73 8.15
CA SER A 91 4.58 8.99 7.56
C SER A 91 3.05 9.10 7.43
N LEU A 92 2.37 7.96 7.27
CA LEU A 92 0.92 7.87 7.10
C LEU A 92 0.15 7.79 8.43
N ASN A 93 0.82 7.43 9.53
CA ASN A 93 0.24 7.34 10.87
C ASN A 93 0.46 8.59 11.74
N LYS A 94 0.77 9.75 11.13
CA LYS A 94 0.87 11.05 11.79
C LYS A 94 -0.46 11.80 11.78
#